data_AF-A0A6G0ZEI5-F1
#
_entry.id   AF-A0A6G0ZEI5-F1
#
_cell.length_a   1.000
_cell.length_b   1.000
_cell.length_c   1.000
_cell.angle_alpha   90.00
_cell.angle_beta   90.00
_cell.angle_gamma   90.00
#
_symmetry.space_group_name_H-M   'P 1'
#
loop_
_entity.id
_entity.type
_entity.pdbx_description
1 polymer ?
#
loop_
_entity_poly.entity_id
_entity_poly.type
_entity_poly.pdbx_seq_one_letter_code
_entity_poly.pdbx_strand_id
1 'polypeptide(L)' 'MSETLHIIIIAIAIGLCSNVKTDSDCGEPLLEKAVLKATSSLPDRGPENAILNG' A
#
# COMPACT_ATOMS: atom_id res chain seq x y z
N MET A 1 2.19 -29.98 -32.57
CA MET A 1 2.68 -28.59 -32.71
C MET A 1 1.69 -27.54 -32.21
N SER A 2 0.37 -27.69 -32.46
CA SER A 2 -0.64 -26.73 -31.99
C SER A 2 -0.75 -26.65 -30.45
N GLU A 3 -0.86 -27.78 -29.75
CA GLU A 3 -1.10 -27.76 -28.29
C GLU A 3 0.08 -27.26 -27.48
N THR A 4 1.30 -27.62 -27.88
CA THR A 4 2.54 -27.14 -27.24
C THR A 4 2.67 -25.63 -27.35
N LEU A 5 2.29 -25.05 -28.50
CA LEU A 5 2.30 -23.61 -28.72
C LEU A 5 1.27 -22.89 -27.83
N HIS A 6 0.08 -23.47 -27.64
CA HIS A 6 -0.95 -22.92 -26.74
C HIS A 6 -0.47 -22.89 -25.29
N ILE A 7 0.16 -23.96 -24.81
CA ILE A 7 0.70 -24.03 -23.45
C ILE A 7 1.77 -22.96 -23.23
N ILE A 8 2.66 -22.75 -24.21
CA ILE A 8 3.71 -21.72 -24.14
C ILE A 8 3.09 -20.32 -24.08
N ILE A 9 2.08 -20.03 -24.90
CA ILE A 9 1.39 -18.73 -24.90
C ILE A 9 0.70 -18.46 -23.55
N ILE A 10 0.03 -19.46 -22.98
CA ILE A 10 -0.61 -19.34 -21.66
C ILE A 10 0.43 -19.06 -20.56
N ALA A 11 1.56 -19.79 -20.57
CA ALA A 11 2.63 -19.59 -19.60
C ALA A 11 3.24 -18.18 -19.67
N ILE A 12 3.45 -17.65 -20.89
CA ILE A 12 3.96 -16.30 -21.11
C ILE A 12 2.94 -15.24 -20.61
N ALA A 13 1.65 -15.42 -20.90
CA ALA A 13 0.61 -14.51 -20.45
C ALA A 13 0.52 -14.44 -18.91
N ILE A 14 0.59 -15.58 -18.22
CA ILE A 14 0.57 -15.63 -16.75
C ILE A 14 1.82 -14.95 -16.17
N GLY A 15 3.01 -15.19 -16.75
CA GLY A 15 4.25 -14.56 -16.30
C GLY A 15 4.27 -13.03 -16.44
N LEU A 16 3.62 -12.49 -17.48
CA LEU A 16 3.51 -11.05 -17.72
C LEU A 16 2.55 -10.36 -16.72
N CYS A 17 1.47 -11.02 -16.29
CA CYS A 17 0.50 -10.46 -15.34
C CYS A 17 1.03 -10.35 -13.90
N SER A 18 2.04 -11.13 -13.53
CA SER A 18 2.60 -11.15 -12.16
C SER A 18 3.47 -9.93 -11.80
N ASN A 19 3.76 -9.04 -12.75
CA ASN A 19 4.63 -7.87 -12.54
C ASN A 19 3.86 -6.56 -12.28
N VAL A 20 2.56 -6.63 -12.05
CA VAL A 20 1.82 -5.47 -11.52
C VAL A 20 2.27 -5.27 -10.07
N LYS A 21 3.27 -4.41 -9.89
CA LYS A 21 3.54 -3.78 -8.59
C LYS A 21 2.35 -2.88 -8.29
N THR A 22 1.31 -3.44 -7.69
CA THR A 22 0.37 -2.62 -6.94
C THR A 22 1.18 -1.96 -5.84
N ASP A 23 1.13 -0.64 -5.76
CA ASP A 23 1.68 0.12 -4.65
C ASP A 23 0.85 -0.23 -3.41
N SER A 24 1.14 -1.39 -2.81
CA SER A 24 0.40 -2.00 -1.71
C SER A 24 0.36 -1.09 -0.49
N ASP A 25 1.29 -0.15 -0.41
CA ASP A 25 1.44 0.79 0.69
C ASP A 25 0.59 2.06 0.46
N CYS A 26 0.13 2.29 -0.77
CA CYS A 26 -0.68 3.46 -1.11
C CYS A 26 -2.13 3.25 -0.65
N GLY A 27 -2.56 4.07 0.29
CA GLY A 27 -3.90 4.02 0.88
C GLY A 27 -3.97 3.26 2.21
N GLU A 28 -2.89 2.65 2.66
CA GLU A 28 -2.82 2.11 4.02
C GLU A 28 -2.63 3.23 5.06
N PRO A 29 -3.24 3.09 6.25
CA PRO A 29 -3.09 4.08 7.31
C PRO A 29 -1.64 4.10 7.82
N LEU A 30 -1.04 5.29 7.83
CA LEU A 30 0.34 5.50 8.29
C LEU A 30 0.50 5.54 9.82
N LEU A 31 -0.50 5.10 10.59
CA LEU A 31 -0.67 5.39 12.03
C LEU A 31 0.62 5.32 12.86
N GLU A 32 1.37 4.22 12.78
CA GLU A 32 2.63 4.04 13.54
C GLU A 32 3.85 4.73 12.90
N LYS A 33 3.73 5.09 11.62
CA LYS A 33 4.78 5.74 10.82
C LYS A 33 4.67 7.27 10.85
N ALA A 34 3.53 7.81 11.29
CA ALA A 34 3.25 9.24 11.28
C ALA A 34 3.86 9.94 12.50
N VAL A 35 4.78 10.87 12.27
CA VAL A 35 5.34 11.71 13.34
C VAL A 35 4.37 12.86 13.62
N LEU A 36 3.74 12.84 14.79
CA LEU A 36 2.84 13.90 15.23
C LEU A 36 3.64 15.05 15.85
N LYS A 37 3.55 16.23 15.24
CA LYS A 37 4.15 17.47 15.76
C LYS A 37 3.22 18.64 15.43
N ALA A 38 3.09 19.57 16.36
CA ALA A 38 2.30 20.78 16.19
C ALA A 38 3.12 22.03 16.52
N THR A 39 2.85 23.11 15.81
CA THR A 39 3.47 24.42 16.08
C THR A 39 2.95 25.03 17.38
N SER A 40 1.70 24.71 17.75
CA SER A 40 1.06 25.11 19.00
C SER A 40 -0.08 24.14 19.33
N SER A 41 -0.50 24.12 20.59
CA SER A 41 -1.63 23.33 21.09
C SER A 41 -2.27 24.05 22.28
N LEU A 42 -3.54 23.73 22.55
CA LEU A 42 -4.15 24.06 23.84
C LEU A 42 -3.52 23.15 24.92
N PRO A 43 -3.48 23.58 26.20
CA PRO A 43 -2.81 22.84 27.27
C PRO A 43 -3.24 21.37 27.42
N ASP A 44 -4.48 21.06 27.05
CA ASP A 44 -5.13 19.76 27.15
C ASP A 44 -5.33 19.06 25.78
N ARG A 45 -4.87 19.67 24.68
CA ARG A 45 -5.06 19.16 23.31
C ARG A 45 -3.73 19.07 22.57
N GLY A 46 -2.79 18.34 23.15
CA GLY A 46 -1.49 18.04 22.54
C GLY A 46 -1.60 17.24 21.24
N PRO A 47 -0.56 17.27 20.39
CA PRO A 47 -0.53 16.54 19.10
C PRO A 47 -0.72 15.02 19.25
N GLU A 48 -0.36 14.44 20.39
CA GLU A 48 -0.60 13.03 20.72
C GLU A 48 -2.08 12.64 20.72
N ASN A 49 -2.99 13.59 20.92
CA ASN A 49 -4.44 13.36 20.92
C ASN A 49 -5.08 13.50 19.53
N ALA A 50 -4.28 13.71 18.47
CA ALA A 50 -4.78 13.82 17.10
C ALA A 50 -4.94 12.46 16.38
N ILE A 51 -4.75 11.36 17.10
CA ILE A 51 -4.93 10.00 16.57
C ILE A 51 -6.41 9.76 16.28
N LEU A 52 -6.70 9.20 15.11
CA LEU A 52 -8.07 8.85 14.72
C LEU A 52 -8.63 7.78 15.68
N ASN A 53 -9.69 8.11 16.41
CA ASN A 53 -10.33 7.27 17.43
C ASN A 53 -9.41 6.90 18.63
N GLY A 54 -8.43 7.76 18.96
CA GLY A 54 -7.55 7.63 20.12
C GLY A 54 -8.16 8.10 21.44
#